data_AF-A0A537UHD5-F1
#
_entry.id   AF-A0A537UHD5-F1
#
_cell.length_a   1.000
_cell.length_b   1.000
_cell.length_c   1.000
_cell.angle_alpha   90.00
_cell.angle_beta   90.00
_cell.angle_gamma   90.00
#
_symmetry.space_group_name_H-M   'P 1'
#
loop_
_entity.id
_entity.type
_entity.pdbx_description
1 polymer ?
#
loop_
_entity_poly.entity_id
_entity_poly.type
_entity_poly.pdbx_seq_one_letter_code
_entity_poly.pdbx_strand_id
1 'polypeptide(L)' 'MTRTRRSRVYDRTGDEPIDVYDYAHSRVRRPRRQVPADPTTWTVTDDWPEDVPVTEAEIEVFEAWFGDLFDELFSTRH' A
#
# COMPACT_ATOMS: atom_id res chain seq x y z
N MET A 1 -12.63 -13.69 -38.15
CA MET A 1 -12.26 -12.31 -37.78
C MET A 1 -11.39 -12.36 -36.51
N THR A 2 -10.07 -12.33 -36.64
CA THR A 2 -9.16 -12.34 -35.48
C THR A 2 -8.85 -10.90 -35.08
N ARG A 3 -9.37 -10.47 -33.93
CA ARG A 3 -9.10 -9.16 -33.35
C ARG A 3 -7.70 -9.18 -32.72
N THR A 4 -6.72 -8.61 -33.41
CA THR A 4 -5.37 -8.40 -32.89
C THR A 4 -5.44 -7.61 -31.59
N ARG A 5 -5.13 -8.27 -30.48
CA ARG A 5 -4.96 -7.64 -29.17
C ARG A 5 -3.61 -6.91 -29.18
N ARG A 6 -3.62 -5.63 -29.52
CA ARG A 6 -2.47 -4.74 -29.31
C ARG A 6 -2.14 -4.76 -27.83
N SER A 7 -1.01 -5.37 -27.48
CA SER A 7 -0.35 -5.17 -26.19
C SER A 7 0.09 -3.71 -26.17
N ARG A 8 -0.56 -2.89 -25.34
CA ARG A 8 -0.02 -1.58 -24.97
C ARG A 8 1.27 -1.85 -24.21
N VAL A 9 2.39 -1.53 -24.85
CA VAL A 9 3.68 -1.33 -24.19
C VAL A 9 3.45 -0.13 -23.27
N TYR A 10 3.49 -0.35 -21.96
CA TYR A 10 3.52 0.74 -21.00
C TYR A 10 4.89 1.40 -21.15
N ASP A 11 4.92 2.49 -21.90
CA ASP A 11 6.07 3.36 -22.00
C ASP A 11 6.24 4.05 -20.65
N ARG A 12 7.39 3.81 -20.00
CA ARG A 12 7.68 4.26 -18.64
C ARG A 12 8.32 5.65 -18.71
N THR A 13 7.65 6.58 -19.38
CA THR A 13 7.97 8.01 -19.35
C THR A 13 7.15 8.64 -18.24
N GLY A 14 7.84 9.07 -17.18
CA GLY A 14 7.28 9.44 -15.87
C GLY A 14 6.46 10.71 -15.82
N ASP A 15 5.30 10.71 -16.48
CA ASP A 15 4.31 11.79 -16.42
C ASP A 15 2.86 11.29 -16.20
N GLU A 16 2.66 9.98 -15.92
CA GLU A 16 1.35 9.49 -15.46
C GLU A 16 1.26 9.52 -13.92
N PRO A 17 0.15 10.01 -13.36
CA PRO A 17 -0.11 9.89 -11.93
C PRO A 17 -0.16 8.42 -11.54
N ILE A 18 0.59 8.06 -10.50
CA ILE A 18 0.62 6.70 -9.96
C ILE A 18 -0.80 6.33 -9.53
N ASP A 19 -1.40 5.30 -10.14
CA ASP A 19 -2.70 4.79 -9.72
C ASP A 19 -2.54 4.13 -8.34
N VAL A 20 -3.10 4.80 -7.33
CA VAL A 20 -3.06 4.35 -5.94
C VAL A 20 -3.79 3.01 -5.77
N TYR A 21 -4.74 2.65 -6.65
CA TYR A 21 -5.57 1.45 -6.54
C TYR A 21 -5.10 0.25 -7.37
N ASP A 22 -3.94 0.33 -8.02
CA ASP A 22 -3.38 -0.76 -8.82
C ASP A 22 -3.28 -2.10 -8.07
N TYR A 23 -3.14 -2.06 -6.74
CA TYR A 23 -3.10 -3.25 -5.89
C TYR A 23 -4.37 -4.10 -5.98
N ALA A 24 -5.55 -3.47 -6.15
CA ALA A 24 -6.84 -4.15 -6.18
C ALA A 24 -7.09 -4.93 -7.49
N HIS A 25 -6.36 -4.60 -8.55
CA HIS A 25 -6.53 -5.19 -9.89
C HIS A 25 -5.38 -6.10 -10.32
N SER A 26 -4.40 -6.34 -9.44
CA SER A 26 -3.27 -7.21 -9.68
C SER A 26 -3.64 -8.70 -9.79
N ARG A 27 -4.29 -9.09 -10.90
CA ARG A 27 -4.37 -10.50 -11.35
C ARG A 27 -3.08 -10.91 -12.05
N VAL A 28 -1.92 -10.54 -11.50
CA VAL A 28 -0.65 -11.07 -11.96
C VAL A 28 -0.70 -12.57 -11.73
N ARG A 29 -0.60 -13.36 -12.79
CA ARG A 29 -0.42 -14.80 -12.67
C ARG A 29 0.86 -15.03 -11.88
N ARG A 30 0.70 -15.33 -10.58
CA ARG A 30 1.83 -15.60 -9.70
C ARG A 30 2.62 -16.75 -10.35
N PRO A 31 3.95 -16.61 -10.54
CA PRO A 31 4.78 -17.74 -10.93
C PRO A 31 4.54 -18.88 -9.92
N ARG A 32 4.69 -20.13 -10.40
CA ARG A 32 4.48 -21.35 -9.60
C ARG A 32 4.95 -21.14 -8.17
N ARG A 33 4.04 -21.34 -7.21
CA ARG A 33 4.26 -21.24 -5.77
C ARG A 33 5.57 -21.95 -5.43
N GLN A 34 6.59 -21.18 -5.09
CA GLN A 34 7.84 -21.72 -4.57
C GLN A 34 7.48 -22.50 -3.30
N VAL A 35 8.10 -23.67 -3.12
CA VAL A 35 7.93 -24.46 -1.90
C VAL A 35 8.25 -23.52 -0.73
N PRO A 36 7.37 -23.40 0.28
CA PRO A 36 7.64 -22.54 1.43
C PRO A 36 8.99 -22.95 2.02
N ALA A 37 9.91 -21.99 2.13
CA ALA A 37 11.13 -22.22 2.88
C ALA A 37 10.77 -22.69 4.29
N ASP A 38 11.58 -23.57 4.87
CA ASP A 38 11.39 -23.99 6.26
C ASP A 38 11.31 -22.71 7.12
N PRO A 39 10.21 -22.48 7.86
CA PRO A 39 10.00 -21.25 8.62
C PRO A 39 11.08 -21.01 9.69
N THR A 40 11.83 -22.04 10.07
CA THR A 40 13.02 -21.89 10.93
C THR A 40 14.18 -21.15 10.26
N THR A 41 14.14 -20.97 8.93
CA THR A 41 15.14 -20.24 8.14
C THR A 41 14.76 -18.77 7.90
N TRP A 42 13.58 -18.32 8.35
CA TRP A 42 13.16 -16.93 8.17
C TRP A 42 13.84 -16.01 9.18
N THR A 43 14.62 -15.07 8.65
CA THR A 43 15.12 -13.94 9.42
C THR A 43 14.03 -12.88 9.47
N VAL A 44 13.46 -12.65 10.65
CA VAL A 44 12.62 -11.48 10.90
C VAL A 44 13.56 -10.30 11.08
N THR A 45 13.67 -9.45 10.06
CA THR A 45 14.40 -8.19 10.14
C THR A 45 13.38 -7.07 10.30
N ASP A 46 13.64 -6.20 11.25
CA ASP A 46 12.83 -5.00 11.47
C ASP A 46 13.31 -3.90 10.50
N ASP A 47 12.96 -4.06 9.22
CA ASP A 47 13.35 -3.16 8.12
C ASP A 47 12.48 -1.89 8.06
N TRP A 48 12.02 -1.39 9.22
CA TRP A 48 11.23 -0.17 9.26
C TRP A 48 12.10 1.03 8.90
N PRO A 49 11.53 2.03 8.21
CA PRO A 49 12.23 3.29 7.97
C PRO A 49 12.56 3.96 9.31
N GLU A 50 13.50 4.89 9.25
CA GLU A 50 13.81 5.75 10.40
C GLU A 50 12.55 6.45 10.90
N ASP A 51 12.50 6.68 12.21
CA ASP A 51 11.41 7.40 12.86
C ASP A 51 11.20 8.74 12.16
N VAL A 52 9.99 8.94 11.63
CA VAL A 52 9.61 10.18 10.96
C VAL A 52 9.19 11.17 12.05
N PRO A 53 9.89 12.31 12.22
CA PRO A 53 9.51 13.28 13.23
C PRO A 53 8.18 13.94 12.84
N VAL A 54 7.23 13.96 13.78
CA VAL A 54 5.94 14.63 13.63
C VAL A 54 5.88 15.79 14.62
N THR A 55 5.49 16.95 14.14
CA THR A 55 5.38 18.18 14.93
C THR A 55 3.99 18.34 15.54
N GLU A 56 3.87 19.13 16.61
CA GLU A 56 2.58 19.43 17.24
C GLU A 56 1.59 20.08 16.26
N ALA A 57 2.09 21.01 15.43
CA ALA A 57 1.27 21.67 14.42
C ALA A 57 0.72 20.69 13.36
N GLU A 58 1.47 19.63 13.02
CA GLU A 58 0.98 18.59 12.14
C GLU A 58 -0.10 17.76 12.84
N ILE A 59 0.09 17.39 14.10
CA ILE A 59 -0.90 16.67 14.91
C ILE A 59 -2.21 17.45 14.95
N GLU A 60 -2.16 18.76 15.24
CA GLU A 60 -3.33 19.64 15.27
C GLU A 60 -4.11 19.64 13.94
N VAL A 61 -3.41 19.65 12.80
CA VAL A 61 -4.03 19.60 11.47
C VAL A 61 -4.72 18.25 11.23
N PHE A 62 -4.11 17.16 11.66
CA PHE A 62 -4.71 15.83 11.57
C PHE A 62 -5.95 15.73 12.47
N GLU A 63 -5.88 16.18 13.71
CA GLU A 63 -7.01 16.16 14.65
C GLU A 63 -8.16 17.05 14.19
N ALA A 64 -7.88 18.22 13.59
CA ALA A 64 -8.93 19.09 13.05
C ALA A 64 -9.75 18.46 11.91
N TRP A 65 -9.18 17.50 11.17
CA TRP A 65 -9.87 16.80 10.08
C TRP A 65 -10.45 15.45 10.48
N PHE A 66 -9.80 14.75 11.41
CA PHE A 66 -10.14 13.37 11.78
C PHE A 66 -10.70 13.23 13.20
N GLY A 67 -10.78 14.32 13.98
CA GLY A 67 -11.23 14.30 15.37
C GLY A 67 -12.58 13.62 15.56
N ASP A 68 -13.61 14.07 14.82
CA ASP A 68 -14.96 13.51 14.90
C ASP A 68 -14.98 12.01 14.53
N LEU A 69 -14.15 11.59 13.56
CA LEU A 69 -14.02 10.19 13.16
C LEU A 69 -13.37 9.35 14.26
N PHE A 70 -12.32 9.87 14.91
CA PHE A 70 -11.67 9.17 16.00
C PHE A 70 -12.57 9.08 17.22
N ASP A 71 -13.28 10.15 17.54
CA ASP A 71 -14.28 10.14 18.60
C ASP A 71 -15.33 9.07 18.31
N GLU A 72 -15.86 8.96 17.09
CA GLU A 72 -16.79 7.88 16.72
C GLU A 72 -16.15 6.48 16.86
N LEU A 73 -14.93 6.29 16.35
CA LEU A 73 -14.24 5.00 16.32
C LEU A 73 -13.87 4.50 17.73
N PHE A 74 -13.59 5.43 18.66
CA PHE A 74 -13.11 5.14 20.01
C PHE A 74 -14.16 5.39 21.11
N SER A 75 -15.33 5.96 20.79
CA SER A 75 -16.42 6.19 21.75
C SER A 75 -16.99 4.90 22.36
N THR A 76 -16.76 3.73 21.76
CA THR A 76 -17.28 2.44 22.26
C THR A 76 -16.44 1.71 23.31
N ARG A 77 -15.54 2.38 24.04
CA ARG A 77 -14.85 1.76 25.18
C ARG A 77 -14.75 2.67 26.39
N HIS A 78 -15.86 2.80 27.12
CA HIS A 78 -15.89 3.17 28.53
C HIS A 78 -16.98 2.43 29.28
#